data_AF-A0A524E5A9-F1
#
_entry.id   AF-A0A524E5A9-F1
#
_cell.length_a   1.000
_cell.length_b   1.000
_cell.length_c   1.000
_cell.angle_alpha   90.00
_cell.angle_beta   90.00
_cell.angle_gamma   90.00
#
_symmetry.space_group_name_H-M   'P 1'
#
loop_
_entity.id
_entity.type
_entity.pdbx_description
1 polymer ?
#
loop_
_entity_poly.entity_id
_entity_poly.type
_entity_poly.pdbx_seq_one_letter_code
_entity_poly.pdbx_strand_id
1 'polypeptide(L)'
;MEDLAVLLGNFRRHLKEEISHYYSNFYSYLFDLFRERKINLARYLSESQEIEFNKEIERILDVIKIAFMTLGIAKHKVNKEFSFIKIDPDHVKREHVNYLELIEQEMKLTIDTMLLKILIEYLLNIDETKFQNLYLFDIIARDFILQIDKFKREFISSTQMKDENYDRLANLDKYINISDFSMDFNLAEIYNQEIAEINDVIEQANIKSEEKGTISEDHSRKNLKSDKKIELEPEKQVDFNRSEPAITKSAINMFLQKSSDTKKKEQPVQETPRSFLDFYGNSIPIKDEMTNKLKINRDNLINVQNFKHSLFDLRNLFHYVSILKMLNIKIPLKENEIIEILKRLIKKQVFVASSEAEPDPINVFYGLAIISELSSNISNQDNLISIYEIKMFIESELKEFNPKKLHLNTHTLLCLKILNQKGALMAIKNRILNPILDLDITTDLKVFNPILDIFEYFVILKLLDEKVNLNQFKKYKKELKKLLNENQILQLDITSSARLLLIIDLLDIKELEYASCRKLLNHIISKARFFDSTDLTMIFNWKENYHTFTIELRMLFHALLALSQFSDLIS
;
A
#
# COMPACT_ATOMS: atom_id res chain seq x y z
N MET A 1 -17.80 27.65 -3.95
CA MET A 1 -18.19 26.73 -2.86
C MET A 1 -19.23 25.72 -3.32
N GLU A 2 -20.27 26.13 -4.06
CA GLU A 2 -21.29 25.23 -4.62
C GLU A 2 -20.70 24.07 -5.45
N ASP A 3 -19.71 24.34 -6.30
CA ASP A 3 -19.08 23.28 -7.11
C ASP A 3 -18.29 22.25 -6.28
N LEU A 4 -17.66 22.67 -5.18
CA LEU A 4 -16.98 21.75 -4.26
C LEU A 4 -17.99 20.89 -3.49
N ALA A 5 -19.14 21.47 -3.13
CA ALA A 5 -20.23 20.76 -2.43
C ALA A 5 -20.80 19.67 -3.34
N VAL A 6 -21.06 20.02 -4.60
CA VAL A 6 -21.52 19.10 -5.63
C VAL A 6 -20.48 18.02 -5.89
N LEU A 7 -19.19 18.38 -5.98
CA LEU A 7 -18.10 17.42 -6.15
C LEU A 7 -18.03 16.43 -4.99
N LEU A 8 -18.06 16.89 -3.74
CA LEU A 8 -17.98 16.05 -2.56
C LEU A 8 -19.25 15.22 -2.34
N GLY A 9 -20.42 15.77 -2.66
CA GLY A 9 -21.67 15.03 -2.69
C GLY A 9 -21.65 13.91 -3.73
N ASN A 10 -21.09 14.16 -4.92
CA ASN A 10 -20.87 13.13 -5.93
C ASN A 10 -19.82 12.11 -5.48
N PHE A 11 -18.73 12.56 -4.85
CA PHE A 11 -17.67 11.70 -4.33
C PHE A 11 -18.22 10.70 -3.31
N ARG A 12 -18.96 11.19 -2.31
CA ARG A 12 -19.65 10.33 -1.34
C ARG A 12 -20.63 9.39 -2.01
N ARG A 13 -21.46 9.87 -2.94
CA ARG A 13 -22.50 9.04 -3.56
C ARG A 13 -21.92 7.87 -4.36
N HIS A 14 -20.81 8.09 -5.06
CA HIS A 14 -20.20 7.07 -5.91
C HIS A 14 -19.26 6.14 -5.15
N LEU A 15 -18.68 6.58 -4.03
CA LEU A 15 -17.61 5.86 -3.32
C LEU A 15 -17.90 5.66 -1.83
N LYS A 16 -19.19 5.66 -1.44
CA LYS A 16 -19.62 5.58 -0.03
C LYS A 16 -19.05 4.36 0.69
N GLU A 17 -19.15 3.20 0.06
CA GLU A 17 -18.75 1.93 0.66
C GLU A 17 -17.23 1.88 0.83
N GLU A 18 -16.50 2.36 -0.17
CA GLU A 18 -15.04 2.39 -0.16
C GLU A 18 -14.48 3.41 0.83
N ILE A 19 -15.11 4.58 0.96
CA ILE A 19 -14.78 5.56 2.01
C ILE A 19 -15.03 4.95 3.40
N SER A 20 -16.15 4.24 3.59
CA SER A 20 -16.44 3.57 4.86
C SER A 20 -15.41 2.49 5.18
N HIS A 21 -14.97 1.73 4.16
CA HIS A 21 -13.95 0.71 4.34
C HIS A 21 -12.58 1.32 4.65
N TYR A 22 -12.23 2.43 4.00
CA TYR A 22 -11.03 3.22 4.30
C TYR A 22 -10.99 3.68 5.77
N TYR A 23 -12.10 4.22 6.30
CA TYR A 23 -12.17 4.61 7.72
C TYR A 23 -12.02 3.38 8.63
N SER A 24 -12.75 2.30 8.34
CA SER A 24 -12.66 1.04 9.09
C SER A 24 -11.22 0.50 9.16
N ASN A 25 -10.50 0.55 8.05
CA ASN A 25 -9.10 0.12 7.98
C ASN A 25 -8.18 1.03 8.78
N PHE A 26 -8.42 2.35 8.77
CA PHE A 26 -7.65 3.27 9.62
C PHE A 26 -7.90 3.04 11.12
N TYR A 27 -9.15 2.79 11.54
CA TYR A 27 -9.43 2.44 12.93
C TYR A 27 -8.82 1.11 13.34
N SER A 28 -8.81 0.13 12.44
CA SER A 28 -8.11 -1.15 12.66
C SER A 28 -6.61 -0.91 12.90
N TYR A 29 -5.99 -0.08 12.05
CA TYR A 29 -4.60 0.34 12.22
C TYR A 29 -4.35 1.09 13.55
N LEU A 30 -5.25 1.99 13.96
CA LEU A 30 -5.17 2.63 15.28
C LEU A 30 -5.26 1.63 16.43
N PHE A 31 -6.16 0.66 16.36
CA PHE A 31 -6.30 -0.38 17.39
C PHE A 31 -5.05 -1.25 17.53
N ASP A 32 -4.38 -1.55 16.42
CA ASP A 32 -3.09 -2.24 16.46
C ASP A 32 -2.02 -1.39 17.16
N LEU A 33 -1.93 -0.08 16.86
CA LEU A 33 -1.01 0.82 17.55
C LEU A 33 -1.32 0.93 19.07
N PHE A 34 -2.59 1.00 19.45
CA PHE A 34 -2.97 1.00 20.87
C PHE A 34 -2.54 -0.28 21.58
N ARG A 35 -2.75 -1.45 20.93
CA ARG A 35 -2.33 -2.75 21.44
C ARG A 35 -0.81 -2.82 21.61
N GLU A 36 -0.04 -2.34 20.63
CA GLU A 36 1.43 -2.28 20.67
C GLU A 36 1.95 -1.43 21.84
N ARG A 37 1.28 -0.30 22.09
CA ARG A 37 1.59 0.59 23.22
C ARG A 37 1.02 0.11 24.55
N LYS A 38 0.38 -1.06 24.59
CA LYS A 38 -0.26 -1.65 25.77
C LYS A 38 -1.25 -0.68 26.42
N ILE A 39 -2.06 -0.02 25.61
CA ILE A 39 -3.17 0.83 26.05
C ILE A 39 -4.41 -0.05 26.07
N ASN A 40 -5.04 -0.18 27.24
CA ASN A 40 -6.25 -0.98 27.38
C ASN A 40 -7.49 -0.08 27.24
N LEU A 41 -8.04 -0.03 26.03
CA LEU A 41 -9.21 0.80 25.73
C LEU A 41 -10.49 0.34 26.46
N ALA A 42 -10.55 -0.93 26.87
CA ALA A 42 -11.70 -1.48 27.60
C ALA A 42 -11.67 -1.17 29.11
N ARG A 43 -10.63 -0.47 29.60
CA ARG A 43 -10.53 -0.10 31.02
C ARG A 43 -11.61 0.93 31.37
N TYR A 44 -12.32 0.69 32.48
CA TYR A 44 -13.33 1.60 32.99
C TYR A 44 -12.73 2.92 33.47
N LEU A 45 -13.36 4.04 33.10
CA LEU A 45 -12.89 5.37 33.48
C LEU A 45 -13.13 5.67 34.97
N SER A 46 -14.21 5.11 35.54
CA SER A 46 -14.59 5.24 36.94
C SER A 46 -13.54 4.70 37.92
N GLU A 47 -12.71 3.76 37.48
CA GLU A 47 -11.66 3.13 38.29
C GLU A 47 -10.33 3.90 38.26
N SER A 48 -10.20 4.91 37.40
CA SER A 48 -8.93 5.61 37.17
C SER A 48 -8.81 6.85 38.06
N GLN A 49 -7.70 6.96 38.81
CA GLN A 49 -7.36 8.23 39.48
C GLN A 49 -7.10 9.32 38.43
N GLU A 50 -7.32 10.59 38.78
CA GLU A 50 -7.18 11.72 37.82
C GLU A 50 -5.81 11.77 37.13
N ILE A 51 -4.72 11.60 37.87
CA ILE A 51 -3.35 11.55 37.32
C ILE A 51 -3.20 10.41 36.31
N GLU A 52 -3.74 9.23 36.63
CA GLU A 52 -3.65 8.06 35.77
C GLU A 52 -4.52 8.21 34.52
N PHE A 53 -5.71 8.78 34.68
CA PHE A 53 -6.61 9.14 33.59
C PHE A 53 -5.92 10.10 32.62
N ASN A 54 -5.39 11.23 33.12
CA ASN A 54 -4.72 12.23 32.27
C ASN A 54 -3.53 11.61 31.52
N LYS A 55 -2.74 10.77 32.20
CA LYS A 55 -1.62 10.07 31.57
C LYS A 55 -2.08 9.10 30.47
N GLU A 56 -3.16 8.36 30.69
CA GLU A 56 -3.67 7.43 29.68
C GLU A 56 -4.29 8.17 28.48
N ILE A 57 -4.97 9.29 28.72
CA ILE A 57 -5.47 10.18 27.67
C ILE A 57 -4.33 10.75 26.83
N GLU A 58 -3.27 11.25 27.46
CA GLU A 58 -2.08 11.73 26.74
C GLU A 58 -1.48 10.62 25.86
N ARG A 59 -1.36 9.40 26.40
CA ARG A 59 -0.89 8.23 25.64
C ARG A 59 -1.81 7.91 24.45
N ILE A 60 -3.13 8.00 24.63
CA ILE A 60 -4.11 7.77 23.55
C ILE A 60 -3.94 8.82 22.44
N LEU A 61 -3.92 10.10 22.82
CA LEU A 61 -3.73 11.20 21.89
C LEU A 61 -2.40 11.07 21.15
N ASP A 62 -1.32 10.71 21.83
CA ASP A 62 -0.02 10.52 21.19
C ASP A 62 -0.03 9.38 20.17
N VAL A 63 -0.73 8.27 20.43
CA VAL A 63 -0.90 7.21 19.42
C VAL A 63 -1.64 7.72 18.19
N ILE A 64 -2.74 8.45 18.36
CA ILE A 64 -3.52 9.00 17.24
C ILE A 64 -2.66 9.98 16.44
N LYS A 65 -1.93 10.86 17.12
CA LYS A 65 -1.02 11.81 16.46
C LYS A 65 0.06 11.08 15.67
N ILE A 66 0.66 10.03 16.24
CA ILE A 66 1.67 9.21 15.57
C ILE A 66 1.09 8.56 14.31
N ALA A 67 -0.13 8.00 14.38
CA ALA A 67 -0.79 7.42 13.22
C ALA A 67 -0.88 8.43 12.06
N PHE A 68 -1.34 9.65 12.31
CA PHE A 68 -1.40 10.69 11.27
C PHE A 68 -0.04 11.20 10.80
N MET A 69 0.94 11.34 11.71
CA MET A 69 2.30 11.70 11.33
C MET A 69 2.92 10.66 10.39
N THR A 70 2.65 9.36 10.62
CA THR A 70 3.12 8.29 9.73
C THR A 70 2.46 8.27 8.36
N LEU A 71 1.26 8.88 8.23
CA LEU A 71 0.65 9.13 6.93
C LEU A 71 1.23 10.33 6.19
N GLY A 72 2.17 11.06 6.80
CA GLY A 72 2.82 12.21 6.18
C GLY A 72 2.19 13.55 6.55
N ILE A 73 1.29 13.59 7.55
CA ILE A 73 0.78 14.86 8.06
C ILE A 73 1.83 15.49 8.97
N ALA A 74 2.19 16.74 8.68
CA ALA A 74 3.20 17.45 9.46
C ALA A 74 2.82 17.59 10.94
N LYS A 75 3.79 17.34 11.84
CA LYS A 75 3.60 17.35 13.31
C LYS A 75 2.88 18.58 13.84
N HIS A 76 3.21 19.77 13.33
CA HIS A 76 2.55 21.02 13.76
C HIS A 76 1.06 21.06 13.37
N LYS A 77 0.68 20.50 12.22
CA LYS A 77 -0.73 20.40 11.81
C LYS A 77 -1.48 19.42 12.69
N VAL A 78 -0.94 18.22 12.89
CA VAL A 78 -1.53 17.19 13.77
C VAL A 78 -1.72 17.74 15.19
N ASN A 79 -0.70 18.36 15.77
CA ASN A 79 -0.80 18.94 17.11
C ASN A 79 -1.87 20.03 17.21
N LYS A 80 -2.02 20.86 16.16
CA LYS A 80 -3.05 21.89 16.11
C LYS A 80 -4.46 21.27 16.12
N GLU A 81 -4.72 20.30 15.26
CA GLU A 81 -6.03 19.63 15.16
C GLU A 81 -6.46 19.00 16.50
N PHE A 82 -5.52 18.32 17.18
CA PHE A 82 -5.81 17.68 18.47
C PHE A 82 -5.71 18.60 19.69
N SER A 83 -5.24 19.86 19.54
CA SER A 83 -5.13 20.81 20.66
C SER A 83 -6.49 21.32 21.17
N PHE A 84 -7.54 21.19 20.35
CA PHE A 84 -8.88 21.64 20.69
C PHE A 84 -9.68 20.62 21.50
N ILE A 85 -9.21 19.38 21.60
CA ILE A 85 -9.85 18.34 22.40
C ILE A 85 -9.54 18.62 23.89
N LYS A 86 -10.41 19.39 24.53
CA LYS A 86 -10.35 19.64 25.97
C LYS A 86 -11.11 18.55 26.71
N ILE A 87 -10.37 17.67 27.39
CA ILE A 87 -10.92 16.56 28.17
C ILE A 87 -10.99 17.02 29.61
N ASP A 88 -12.20 17.32 30.08
CA ASP A 88 -12.49 17.49 31.50
C ASP A 88 -12.66 16.09 32.13
N PRO A 89 -11.78 15.65 33.05
CA PRO A 89 -11.85 14.34 33.66
C PRO A 89 -13.19 14.04 34.33
N ASP A 90 -13.82 15.03 34.97
CA ASP A 90 -15.05 14.85 35.73
C ASP A 90 -16.27 14.75 34.82
N HIS A 91 -16.26 15.48 33.70
CA HIS A 91 -17.28 15.31 32.66
C HIS A 91 -17.12 13.95 31.96
N VAL A 92 -15.90 13.63 31.54
CA VAL A 92 -15.64 12.43 30.74
C VAL A 92 -15.90 11.14 31.52
N LYS A 93 -15.54 11.07 32.81
CA LYS A 93 -15.85 9.91 33.65
C LYS A 93 -17.35 9.72 33.92
N ARG A 94 -18.17 10.76 33.72
CA ARG A 94 -19.64 10.68 33.87
C ARG A 94 -20.32 10.24 32.59
N GLU A 95 -19.87 10.76 31.45
CA GLU A 95 -20.53 10.51 30.16
C GLU A 95 -20.04 9.22 29.49
N HIS A 96 -18.84 8.73 29.81
CA HIS A 96 -18.22 7.59 29.11
C HIS A 96 -17.86 6.46 30.06
N VAL A 97 -18.11 5.21 29.63
CA VAL A 97 -17.84 4.01 30.43
C VAL A 97 -16.35 3.65 30.41
N ASN A 98 -15.73 3.70 29.22
CA ASN A 98 -14.35 3.29 28.99
C ASN A 98 -13.66 4.19 27.95
N TYR A 99 -12.35 4.00 27.76
CA TYR A 99 -11.57 4.81 26.81
C TYR A 99 -11.95 4.55 25.34
N LEU A 100 -12.48 3.37 24.99
CA LEU A 100 -12.96 3.10 23.63
C LEU A 100 -14.15 4.01 23.29
N GLU A 101 -15.14 4.07 24.19
CA GLU A 101 -16.32 4.93 24.03
C GLU A 101 -15.92 6.40 23.93
N LEU A 102 -14.98 6.84 24.77
CA LEU A 102 -14.42 8.18 24.69
C LEU A 102 -13.82 8.51 23.32
N ILE A 103 -13.05 7.58 22.72
CA ILE A 103 -12.49 7.78 21.37
C ILE A 103 -13.61 7.87 20.34
N GLU A 104 -14.59 6.97 20.41
CA GLU A 104 -15.70 6.90 19.45
C GLU A 104 -16.62 8.13 19.49
N GLN A 105 -16.77 8.76 20.66
CA GLN A 105 -17.67 9.90 20.85
C GLN A 105 -16.96 11.26 20.76
N GLU A 106 -15.77 11.42 21.34
CA GLU A 106 -15.09 12.73 21.44
C GLU A 106 -14.00 12.93 20.37
N MET A 107 -13.32 11.86 19.97
CA MET A 107 -12.14 11.97 19.08
C MET A 107 -12.45 11.61 17.63
N LYS A 108 -13.46 10.74 17.42
CA LYS A 108 -13.83 10.20 16.11
C LYS A 108 -14.08 11.28 15.06
N LEU A 109 -14.81 12.34 15.41
CA LEU A 109 -15.09 13.41 14.47
C LEU A 109 -13.79 14.01 13.92
N THR A 110 -12.86 14.39 14.81
CA THR A 110 -11.55 14.95 14.44
C THR A 110 -10.73 13.97 13.59
N ILE A 111 -10.73 12.69 13.95
CA ILE A 111 -10.05 11.64 13.18
C ILE A 111 -10.63 11.54 11.77
N ASP A 112 -11.96 11.40 11.66
CA ASP A 112 -12.66 11.27 10.38
C ASP A 112 -12.48 12.52 9.50
N THR A 113 -12.45 13.72 10.10
CA THR A 113 -12.12 14.97 9.40
C THR A 113 -10.74 14.89 8.75
N MET A 114 -9.72 14.48 9.50
CA MET A 114 -8.36 14.42 9.00
C MET A 114 -8.22 13.37 7.89
N LEU A 115 -8.90 12.22 8.04
CA LEU A 115 -8.94 11.19 7.00
C LEU A 115 -9.61 11.68 5.73
N LEU A 116 -10.69 12.45 5.86
CA LEU A 116 -11.36 13.07 4.72
C LEU A 116 -10.47 14.09 4.02
N LYS A 117 -9.77 14.95 4.77
CA LYS A 117 -8.83 15.92 4.22
C LYS A 117 -7.78 15.25 3.33
N ILE A 118 -7.24 14.08 3.72
CA ILE A 118 -6.29 13.32 2.89
C ILE A 118 -6.92 12.91 1.55
N LEU A 119 -8.17 12.42 1.55
CA LEU A 119 -8.86 12.03 0.31
C LEU A 119 -9.11 13.24 -0.60
N ILE A 120 -9.52 14.38 -0.03
CA ILE A 120 -9.78 15.60 -0.81
C ILE A 120 -8.48 16.17 -1.37
N GLU A 121 -7.40 16.20 -0.60
CA GLU A 121 -6.07 16.60 -1.09
C GLU A 121 -5.63 15.72 -2.27
N TYR A 122 -5.88 14.41 -2.23
CA TYR A 122 -5.58 13.51 -3.35
C TYR A 122 -6.48 13.75 -4.57
N LEU A 123 -7.79 13.95 -4.37
CA LEU A 123 -8.73 14.30 -5.44
C LEU A 123 -8.29 15.55 -6.20
N LEU A 124 -7.81 16.55 -5.46
CA LEU A 124 -7.38 17.85 -6.00
C LEU A 124 -5.93 17.85 -6.51
N ASN A 125 -5.20 16.73 -6.40
CA ASN A 125 -3.78 16.59 -6.76
C ASN A 125 -2.84 17.52 -5.97
N ILE A 126 -3.14 17.72 -4.68
CA ILE A 126 -2.36 18.61 -3.80
C ILE A 126 -1.20 17.87 -3.16
N ASP A 127 -1.46 16.68 -2.62
CA ASP A 127 -0.44 15.85 -1.99
C ASP A 127 -0.71 14.37 -2.25
N GLU A 128 -0.06 13.83 -3.27
CA GLU A 128 -0.13 12.41 -3.60
C GLU A 128 0.64 11.55 -2.60
N THR A 129 1.59 12.12 -1.85
CA THR A 129 2.48 11.39 -0.94
C THR A 129 1.71 10.80 0.24
N LYS A 130 0.79 11.58 0.83
CA LYS A 130 -0.07 11.09 1.93
C LYS A 130 -0.92 9.90 1.50
N PHE A 131 -1.45 9.97 0.28
CA PHE A 131 -2.26 8.91 -0.29
C PHE A 131 -1.44 7.66 -0.65
N GLN A 132 -0.20 7.84 -1.11
CA GLN A 132 0.76 6.73 -1.25
C GLN A 132 1.08 6.07 0.09
N ASN A 133 1.23 6.85 1.17
CA ASN A 133 1.42 6.31 2.51
C ASN A 133 0.21 5.48 2.96
N LEU A 134 -1.02 5.95 2.72
CA LEU A 134 -2.22 5.14 3.00
C LEU A 134 -2.15 3.75 2.34
N TYR A 135 -1.64 3.68 1.10
CA TYR A 135 -1.46 2.41 0.40
C TYR A 135 -0.34 1.56 1.00
N LEU A 136 0.79 2.18 1.38
CA LEU A 136 1.92 1.47 1.99
C LEU A 136 1.56 0.80 3.33
N PHE A 137 0.72 1.46 4.13
CA PHE A 137 0.19 1.00 5.41
C PHE A 137 -1.06 0.11 5.28
N ASP A 138 -1.43 -0.30 4.07
CA ASP A 138 -2.60 -1.16 3.79
C ASP A 138 -3.95 -0.57 4.30
N ILE A 139 -4.02 0.76 4.51
CA ILE A 139 -5.24 1.45 4.97
C ILE A 139 -6.24 1.63 3.83
N ILE A 140 -5.74 1.88 2.61
CA ILE A 140 -6.57 1.99 1.42
C ILE A 140 -6.44 0.75 0.53
N ALA A 141 -7.57 0.16 0.17
CA ALA A 141 -7.61 -0.96 -0.77
C ALA A 141 -7.23 -0.49 -2.18
N ARG A 142 -6.58 -1.37 -2.95
CA ARG A 142 -6.20 -1.09 -4.35
C ARG A 142 -7.38 -0.65 -5.20
N ASP A 143 -8.51 -1.32 -5.00
CA ASP A 143 -9.72 -1.09 -5.77
C ASP A 143 -10.21 0.34 -5.59
N PHE A 144 -10.07 0.87 -4.38
CA PHE A 144 -10.48 2.23 -4.07
C PHE A 144 -9.61 3.28 -4.79
N ILE A 145 -8.28 3.04 -4.91
CA ILE A 145 -7.38 3.94 -5.66
C ILE A 145 -7.85 4.09 -7.12
N LEU A 146 -8.08 2.97 -7.80
CA LEU A 146 -8.52 2.99 -9.20
C LEU A 146 -9.89 3.65 -9.38
N GLN A 147 -10.79 3.44 -8.42
CA GLN A 147 -12.09 4.08 -8.43
C GLN A 147 -12.00 5.59 -8.21
N ILE A 148 -11.13 6.06 -7.31
CA ILE A 148 -10.88 7.50 -7.12
C ILE A 148 -10.28 8.08 -8.41
N ASP A 149 -9.33 7.42 -9.04
CA ASP A 149 -8.75 7.90 -10.31
C ASP A 149 -9.76 7.92 -11.44
N LYS A 150 -10.69 6.95 -11.48
CA LYS A 150 -11.83 6.94 -12.41
C LYS A 150 -12.75 8.11 -12.12
N PHE A 151 -13.11 8.32 -10.85
CA PHE A 151 -13.91 9.44 -10.41
C PHE A 151 -13.28 10.79 -10.79
N LYS A 152 -11.96 10.96 -10.60
CA LYS A 152 -11.22 12.16 -11.02
C LYS A 152 -11.37 12.42 -12.53
N ARG A 153 -11.27 11.38 -13.37
CA ARG A 153 -11.44 11.51 -14.82
C ARG A 153 -12.88 11.87 -15.21
N GLU A 154 -13.86 11.31 -14.53
CA GLU A 154 -15.29 11.52 -14.83
C GLU A 154 -15.80 12.87 -14.34
N PHE A 155 -15.35 13.33 -13.17
CA PHE A 155 -15.93 14.48 -12.47
C PHE A 155 -15.00 15.70 -12.30
N ILE A 156 -13.68 15.57 -12.54
CA ILE A 156 -12.69 16.64 -12.28
C ILE A 156 -12.00 17.13 -13.58
N SER A 157 -12.61 16.88 -14.74
CA SER A 157 -12.04 17.21 -16.05
C SER A 157 -12.43 18.62 -16.56
N SER A 158 -11.97 19.69 -15.91
CA SER A 158 -11.67 20.98 -16.57
C SER A 158 -10.93 21.96 -15.63
N THR A 159 -10.12 22.81 -16.22
CA THR A 159 -8.96 23.56 -15.70
C THR A 159 -9.25 24.70 -14.68
N GLN A 160 -10.40 24.75 -14.00
CA GLN A 160 -10.75 25.85 -13.07
C GLN A 160 -10.63 25.53 -11.57
N MET A 161 -10.52 24.27 -11.16
CA MET A 161 -10.55 23.88 -9.74
C MET A 161 -9.17 23.80 -9.05
N LYS A 162 -8.06 23.96 -9.77
CA LYS A 162 -6.71 23.67 -9.24
C LYS A 162 -6.12 24.79 -8.39
N ASP A 163 -6.38 26.06 -8.72
CA ASP A 163 -5.72 27.20 -8.06
C ASP A 163 -6.61 27.92 -7.01
N GLU A 164 -7.94 27.89 -7.14
CA GLU A 164 -8.86 28.58 -6.20
C GLU A 164 -9.23 27.80 -4.92
N ASN A 165 -8.86 26.53 -4.82
CA ASN A 165 -9.35 25.65 -3.74
C ASN A 165 -8.32 25.37 -2.63
N TYR A 166 -7.06 25.84 -2.77
CA TYR A 166 -6.02 25.61 -1.77
C TYR A 166 -6.35 26.29 -0.42
N ASP A 167 -6.77 27.56 -0.47
CA ASP A 167 -7.19 28.30 0.74
C ASP A 167 -8.53 27.81 1.30
N ARG A 168 -9.37 27.22 0.45
CA ARG A 168 -10.69 26.69 0.84
C ARG A 168 -10.58 25.37 1.61
N LEU A 169 -9.54 24.55 1.35
CA LEU A 169 -9.25 23.34 2.11
C LEU A 169 -8.88 23.60 3.58
N ALA A 170 -8.20 24.72 3.85
CA ALA A 170 -7.79 25.09 5.19
C ALA A 170 -8.98 25.38 6.14
N ASN A 171 -10.17 25.63 5.58
CA ASN A 171 -11.40 25.90 6.30
C ASN A 171 -12.51 24.86 6.05
N LEU A 172 -12.20 23.70 5.48
CA LEU A 172 -13.17 22.63 5.16
C LEU A 172 -14.11 22.29 6.33
N ASP A 173 -13.57 22.28 7.55
CA ASP A 173 -14.28 21.89 8.77
C ASP A 173 -15.40 22.87 9.15
N LYS A 174 -15.34 24.11 8.67
CA LYS A 174 -16.38 25.13 8.86
C LYS A 174 -17.56 24.95 7.92
N TYR A 175 -17.37 24.19 6.85
CA TYR A 175 -18.30 24.16 5.72
C TYR A 175 -18.80 22.77 5.39
N ILE A 176 -18.28 21.70 6.02
CA ILE A 176 -18.65 20.34 5.71
C ILE A 176 -19.03 19.59 6.98
N ASN A 177 -20.26 19.08 6.99
CA ASN A 177 -20.67 18.07 7.94
C ASN A 177 -20.08 16.72 7.52
N ILE A 178 -19.12 16.22 8.31
CA ILE A 178 -18.34 15.01 7.99
C ILE A 178 -19.21 13.74 8.02
N SER A 179 -20.29 13.73 8.82
CA SER A 179 -21.19 12.57 8.94
C SER A 179 -21.94 12.28 7.64
N ASP A 180 -22.18 13.31 6.82
CA ASP A 180 -22.95 13.18 5.59
C ASP A 180 -22.34 13.87 4.35
N PHE A 181 -21.14 14.43 4.47
CA PHE A 181 -20.47 15.22 3.43
C PHE A 181 -21.38 16.34 2.88
N SER A 182 -22.39 16.76 3.64
CA SER A 182 -23.21 17.91 3.28
C SER A 182 -22.44 19.18 3.59
N MET A 183 -22.68 20.23 2.81
CA MET A 183 -22.17 21.55 3.19
C MET A 183 -23.19 22.25 4.08
N ASP A 184 -22.78 22.66 5.28
CA ASP A 184 -23.52 23.65 6.06
C ASP A 184 -23.20 25.02 5.49
N PHE A 185 -23.96 25.41 4.46
CA PHE A 185 -24.03 26.78 4.04
C PHE A 185 -24.86 27.57 5.05
N ASN A 186 -24.27 27.90 6.19
CA ASN A 186 -24.77 29.03 6.97
C ASN A 186 -24.38 30.30 6.20
N LEU A 187 -25.04 30.54 5.05
CA LEU A 187 -24.78 31.65 4.14
C LEU A 187 -24.75 32.99 4.88
N ALA A 188 -25.55 33.12 5.95
CA ALA A 188 -25.57 34.28 6.83
C ALA A 188 -24.21 34.56 7.51
N GLU A 189 -23.47 33.53 7.92
CA GLU A 189 -22.20 33.68 8.64
C GLU A 189 -21.05 34.04 7.69
N ILE A 190 -21.06 33.48 6.47
CA ILE A 190 -20.11 33.81 5.40
C ILE A 190 -20.38 35.22 4.87
N TYR A 191 -21.65 35.58 4.64
CA TYR A 191 -22.02 36.95 4.26
C TYR A 191 -21.62 37.96 5.33
N ASN A 192 -21.74 37.61 6.61
CA ASN A 192 -21.35 38.49 7.71
C ASN A 192 -19.82 38.63 7.86
N GLN A 193 -19.04 37.57 7.55
CA GLN A 193 -17.57 37.66 7.50
C GLN A 193 -17.09 38.46 6.30
N GLU A 194 -17.64 38.25 5.11
CA GLU A 194 -17.30 39.03 3.91
C GLU A 194 -17.75 40.49 4.05
N ILE A 195 -18.91 40.77 4.67
CA ILE A 195 -19.34 42.13 5.01
C ILE A 195 -18.42 42.76 6.06
N ALA A 196 -17.94 42.00 7.05
CA ALA A 196 -16.99 42.51 8.05
C ALA A 196 -15.64 42.87 7.42
N GLU A 197 -15.10 42.05 6.52
CA GLU A 197 -13.86 42.33 5.79
C GLU A 197 -14.03 43.50 4.80
N ILE A 198 -15.18 43.60 4.12
CA ILE A 198 -15.50 44.74 3.26
C ILE A 198 -15.66 46.02 4.08
N ASN A 199 -16.29 45.94 5.26
CA ASN A 199 -16.44 47.09 6.15
C ASN A 199 -15.09 47.54 6.72
N ASP A 200 -14.19 46.63 7.07
CA ASP A 200 -12.84 46.94 7.56
C ASP A 200 -11.98 47.58 6.45
N VAL A 201 -12.13 47.12 5.19
CA VAL A 201 -11.50 47.75 4.02
C VAL A 201 -12.11 49.13 3.72
N ILE A 202 -13.42 49.31 3.88
CA ILE A 202 -14.10 50.61 3.73
C ILE A 202 -13.69 51.57 4.85
N GLU A 203 -13.53 51.09 6.08
CA GLU A 203 -13.06 51.90 7.21
C GLU A 203 -11.61 52.34 7.00
N GLN A 204 -10.74 51.43 6.54
CA GLN A 204 -9.36 51.75 6.17
C GLN A 204 -9.26 52.66 4.93
N ALA A 205 -10.21 52.59 4.00
CA ALA A 205 -10.30 53.49 2.85
C ALA A 205 -10.84 54.88 3.24
N ASN A 206 -11.76 54.95 4.21
CA ASN A 206 -12.32 56.20 4.73
C ASN A 206 -11.33 56.93 5.64
N ILE A 207 -10.51 56.21 6.41
CA ILE A 207 -9.39 56.79 7.17
C ILE A 207 -8.34 57.39 6.21
N LYS A 208 -8.19 56.84 5.00
CA LYS A 208 -7.28 57.39 3.96
C LYS A 208 -7.89 58.52 3.13
N SER A 209 -9.21 58.67 3.08
CA SER A 209 -9.89 59.72 2.31
C SER A 209 -10.13 61.00 3.12
N GLU A 210 -10.16 60.93 4.46
CA GLU A 210 -10.14 62.12 5.32
C GLU A 210 -8.80 62.89 5.28
N GLU A 211 -7.70 62.26 4.83
CA GLU A 211 -6.40 62.93 4.59
C GLU A 211 -6.25 63.55 3.19
N LYS A 212 -7.21 63.38 2.28
CA LYS A 212 -7.19 64.00 0.95
C LYS A 212 -8.55 64.56 0.57
N GLY A 213 -8.80 65.77 1.04
CA GLY A 213 -9.91 66.58 0.57
C GLY A 213 -9.88 66.85 -0.94
N THR A 214 -11.09 67.15 -1.42
CA THR A 214 -11.47 68.02 -2.55
C THR A 214 -11.43 67.48 -4.00
N ILE A 215 -12.65 67.22 -4.51
CA ILE A 215 -13.29 67.78 -5.74
C ILE A 215 -13.80 66.77 -6.80
N SER A 216 -15.12 66.90 -7.01
CA SER A 216 -15.95 66.72 -8.23
C SER A 216 -16.40 65.33 -8.68
N GLU A 217 -17.72 65.18 -8.52
CA GLU A 217 -18.69 64.40 -9.29
C GLU A 217 -18.47 64.48 -10.82
N ASP A 218 -18.75 63.39 -11.55
CA ASP A 218 -19.86 63.40 -12.53
C ASP A 218 -20.28 62.00 -12.99
N HIS A 219 -21.57 61.86 -13.30
CA HIS A 219 -22.29 60.65 -13.66
C HIS A 219 -21.99 60.13 -15.08
N SER A 220 -22.17 58.81 -15.31
CA SER A 220 -23.12 58.29 -16.33
C SER A 220 -23.13 56.77 -16.48
N ARG A 221 -24.31 56.18 -16.27
CA ARG A 221 -24.75 54.88 -16.80
C ARG A 221 -24.96 54.96 -18.32
N LYS A 222 -24.73 53.87 -19.08
CA LYS A 222 -25.61 53.44 -20.19
C LYS A 222 -25.22 52.08 -20.84
N ASN A 223 -26.25 51.22 -20.90
CA ASN A 223 -26.73 50.40 -22.02
C ASN A 223 -26.10 49.05 -22.42
N LEU A 224 -26.91 48.00 -22.17
CA LEU A 224 -27.08 46.79 -22.97
C LEU A 224 -27.95 47.04 -24.22
N LYS A 225 -27.65 46.31 -25.30
CA LYS A 225 -28.49 45.72 -26.39
C LYS A 225 -27.50 44.96 -27.29
N SER A 226 -27.74 43.82 -27.94
CA SER A 226 -28.96 43.13 -28.39
C SER A 226 -28.58 41.75 -28.99
N ASP A 227 -29.49 40.77 -28.84
CA ASP A 227 -29.93 39.69 -29.74
C ASP A 227 -29.02 39.10 -30.85
N LYS A 228 -29.00 37.75 -30.91
CA LYS A 228 -29.47 36.97 -32.08
C LYS A 228 -29.55 35.44 -31.81
N LYS A 229 -30.72 34.86 -32.12
CA LYS A 229 -31.02 33.41 -32.31
C LYS A 229 -30.73 33.01 -33.77
N ILE A 230 -30.19 31.81 -34.02
CA ILE A 230 -30.46 31.00 -35.23
C ILE A 230 -30.48 29.50 -34.85
N GLU A 231 -31.44 28.80 -35.48
CA GLU A 231 -31.89 27.40 -35.38
C GLU A 231 -30.92 26.29 -35.79
N LEU A 232 -31.27 25.09 -35.31
CA LEU A 232 -30.70 23.76 -35.58
C LEU A 232 -31.17 23.16 -36.91
N GLU A 233 -30.30 22.35 -37.53
CA GLU A 233 -30.68 21.23 -38.41
C GLU A 233 -29.94 19.94 -37.98
N PRO A 234 -30.50 18.74 -38.24
CA PRO A 234 -30.15 17.50 -37.55
C PRO A 234 -29.11 16.63 -38.27
N GLU A 235 -28.36 15.86 -37.48
CA GLU A 235 -27.33 14.91 -37.93
C GLU A 235 -27.89 13.62 -38.55
N LYS A 236 -27.18 13.14 -39.56
CA LYS A 236 -27.39 11.89 -40.29
C LYS A 236 -26.86 10.68 -39.50
N GLN A 237 -27.66 9.62 -39.45
CA GLN A 237 -27.23 8.27 -39.08
C GLN A 237 -26.31 7.67 -40.16
N VAL A 238 -25.20 7.06 -39.73
CA VAL A 238 -24.42 6.13 -40.55
C VAL A 238 -24.15 4.86 -39.74
N ASP A 239 -24.58 3.76 -40.33
CA ASP A 239 -24.50 2.37 -39.90
C ASP A 239 -23.15 1.78 -40.36
N PHE A 240 -22.47 0.98 -39.52
CA PHE A 240 -21.35 0.14 -39.96
C PHE A 240 -21.28 -1.18 -39.17
N ASN A 241 -21.80 -2.23 -39.81
CA ASN A 241 -21.45 -3.62 -39.57
C ASN A 241 -19.94 -3.86 -39.78
N ARG A 242 -19.29 -4.60 -38.87
CA ARG A 242 -18.10 -5.41 -39.20
C ARG A 242 -17.99 -6.68 -38.35
N SER A 243 -17.91 -7.77 -39.10
CA SER A 243 -17.76 -9.19 -38.78
C SER A 243 -16.56 -9.58 -37.90
N GLU A 244 -16.79 -10.51 -36.98
CA GLU A 244 -15.79 -11.31 -36.27
C GLU A 244 -15.13 -12.37 -37.20
N PRO A 245 -13.84 -12.68 -37.03
CA PRO A 245 -13.28 -13.95 -37.47
C PRO A 245 -12.95 -14.85 -36.26
N ALA A 246 -13.58 -16.02 -36.24
CA ALA A 246 -13.29 -17.14 -35.37
C ALA A 246 -11.87 -17.68 -35.60
N ILE A 247 -11.06 -17.80 -34.54
CA ILE A 247 -9.79 -18.52 -34.57
C ILE A 247 -10.03 -19.97 -34.12
N THR A 248 -9.71 -20.89 -35.03
CA THR A 248 -9.96 -22.32 -34.98
C THR A 248 -9.03 -23.08 -34.02
N LYS A 249 -9.59 -24.11 -33.37
CA LYS A 249 -9.01 -25.07 -32.41
C LYS A 249 -7.89 -25.99 -32.97
N SER A 250 -7.07 -25.51 -33.91
CA SER A 250 -6.09 -26.34 -34.63
C SER A 250 -4.63 -26.24 -34.14
N ALA A 251 -4.31 -25.37 -33.17
CA ALA A 251 -2.93 -25.16 -32.72
C ALA A 251 -2.52 -25.93 -31.45
N ILE A 252 -3.46 -26.61 -30.77
CA ILE A 252 -3.23 -27.18 -29.43
C ILE A 252 -2.70 -28.62 -29.47
N ASN A 253 -2.81 -29.34 -30.59
CA ASN A 253 -2.42 -30.75 -30.67
C ASN A 253 -0.98 -31.03 -31.14
N MET A 254 -0.11 -30.02 -31.28
CA MET A 254 1.29 -30.22 -31.70
C MET A 254 2.34 -30.16 -30.57
N PHE A 255 1.93 -30.08 -29.30
CA PHE A 255 2.85 -29.92 -28.16
C PHE A 255 3.08 -31.18 -27.29
N LEU A 256 2.48 -32.32 -27.65
CA LEU A 256 2.59 -33.56 -26.87
C LEU A 256 3.23 -34.68 -27.70
N GLN A 257 4.55 -34.60 -27.94
CA GLN A 257 5.38 -35.78 -28.16
C GLN A 257 6.88 -35.42 -28.15
N LYS A 258 7.55 -35.73 -27.03
CA LYS A 258 8.87 -36.38 -26.90
C LYS A 258 9.57 -35.95 -25.62
N SER A 259 9.53 -36.83 -24.61
CA SER A 259 10.74 -37.34 -23.94
C SER A 259 10.31 -38.25 -22.79
N SER A 260 10.26 -39.54 -23.04
CA SER A 260 10.38 -40.55 -22.00
C SER A 260 11.85 -40.93 -21.83
N ASP A 261 12.17 -41.35 -20.60
CA ASP A 261 13.33 -42.16 -20.19
C ASP A 261 14.69 -41.46 -20.00
N THR A 262 15.05 -41.21 -18.74
CA THR A 262 15.85 -42.18 -17.95
C THR A 262 16.03 -41.70 -16.50
N LYS A 263 15.82 -42.62 -15.55
CA LYS A 263 16.05 -42.44 -14.11
C LYS A 263 17.55 -42.57 -13.81
N LYS A 264 18.15 -41.56 -13.17
CA LYS A 264 19.27 -41.75 -12.24
C LYS A 264 19.08 -40.85 -11.02
N LYS A 265 19.23 -41.44 -9.84
CA LYS A 265 19.25 -40.76 -8.54
C LYS A 265 20.58 -40.03 -8.42
N GLU A 266 20.55 -38.70 -8.32
CA GLU A 266 21.71 -37.89 -7.93
C GLU A 266 21.39 -37.17 -6.62
N GLN A 267 22.34 -37.22 -5.68
CA GLN A 267 22.34 -36.43 -4.45
C GLN A 267 22.42 -34.93 -4.80
N PRO A 268 21.81 -34.03 -4.00
CA PRO A 268 21.76 -32.63 -4.33
C PRO A 268 23.14 -32.00 -4.10
N VAL A 269 23.86 -31.76 -5.20
CA VAL A 269 24.90 -30.74 -5.25
C VAL A 269 24.20 -29.39 -5.02
N GLN A 270 24.69 -28.57 -4.09
CA GLN A 270 24.21 -27.19 -3.93
C GLN A 270 24.46 -26.43 -5.24
N GLU A 271 23.45 -26.36 -6.09
CA GLU A 271 23.47 -25.55 -7.30
C GLU A 271 23.51 -24.07 -6.89
N THR A 272 24.43 -23.29 -7.47
CA THR A 272 24.41 -21.83 -7.39
C THR A 272 23.05 -21.32 -7.87
N PRO A 273 22.40 -20.38 -7.16
CA PRO A 273 21.08 -19.85 -7.54
C PRO A 273 21.08 -19.36 -8.98
N ARG A 274 20.14 -19.85 -9.80
CA ARG A 274 20.03 -19.47 -11.22
C ARG A 274 19.02 -18.33 -11.42
N SER A 275 18.15 -18.08 -10.43
CA SER A 275 17.12 -17.05 -10.48
C SER A 275 16.89 -16.42 -9.10
N PHE A 276 16.41 -15.18 -9.05
CA PHE A 276 15.96 -14.57 -7.79
C PHE A 276 14.85 -15.38 -7.11
N LEU A 277 14.09 -16.19 -7.85
CA LEU A 277 13.07 -17.07 -7.28
C LEU A 277 13.65 -18.07 -6.29
N ASP A 278 14.95 -18.36 -6.37
CA ASP A 278 15.64 -19.29 -5.46
C ASP A 278 15.95 -18.66 -4.10
N PHE A 279 15.84 -17.34 -3.96
CA PHE A 279 16.08 -16.64 -2.69
C PHE A 279 14.92 -16.79 -1.71
N TYR A 280 13.71 -17.12 -2.17
CA TYR A 280 12.55 -17.31 -1.30
C TYR A 280 12.68 -18.59 -0.46
N GLY A 281 13.17 -18.43 0.78
CA GLY A 281 13.45 -19.54 1.71
C GLY A 281 14.86 -20.12 1.57
N ASN A 282 15.73 -19.50 0.77
CA ASN A 282 17.13 -19.88 0.61
C ASN A 282 17.99 -18.67 0.18
N SER A 283 17.92 -17.61 0.99
CA SER A 283 18.62 -16.36 0.76
C SER A 283 20.14 -16.55 0.81
N ILE A 284 20.83 -16.05 -0.21
CA ILE A 284 22.30 -16.07 -0.29
C ILE A 284 22.89 -14.66 -0.10
N PRO A 285 24.13 -14.56 0.43
CA PRO A 285 24.86 -13.30 0.50
C PRO A 285 24.98 -12.59 -0.85
N ILE A 286 24.66 -11.30 -0.86
CA ILE A 286 24.91 -10.39 -1.98
C ILE A 286 26.26 -9.70 -1.74
N LYS A 287 27.02 -9.46 -2.81
CA LYS A 287 28.31 -8.77 -2.76
C LYS A 287 28.19 -7.42 -2.03
N ASP A 288 29.11 -7.14 -1.10
CA ASP A 288 29.08 -5.92 -0.29
C ASP A 288 29.13 -4.63 -1.12
N GLU A 289 29.84 -4.60 -2.24
CA GLU A 289 29.88 -3.46 -3.17
C GLU A 289 28.48 -3.00 -3.61
N MET A 290 27.56 -3.95 -3.72
CA MET A 290 26.17 -3.73 -4.12
C MET A 290 25.34 -3.20 -2.97
N THR A 291 25.44 -3.88 -1.82
CA THR A 291 24.62 -3.58 -0.64
C THR A 291 25.04 -2.27 0.01
N ASN A 292 26.32 -1.89 -0.08
CA ASN A 292 26.86 -0.63 0.43
C ASN A 292 26.34 0.61 -0.32
N LYS A 293 25.79 0.44 -1.53
CA LYS A 293 25.13 1.54 -2.25
C LYS A 293 23.75 1.87 -1.66
N LEU A 294 23.14 0.95 -0.91
CA LEU A 294 21.95 1.22 -0.12
C LEU A 294 22.38 1.85 1.22
N LYS A 295 21.79 2.99 1.60
CA LYS A 295 22.08 3.62 2.90
C LYS A 295 21.33 2.87 4.01
N ILE A 296 21.86 1.71 4.41
CA ILE A 296 21.29 0.85 5.46
C ILE A 296 22.06 1.11 6.75
N ASN A 297 21.36 1.54 7.79
CA ASN A 297 21.91 1.57 9.14
C ASN A 297 21.94 0.14 9.72
N ARG A 298 23.05 -0.58 9.48
CA ARG A 298 23.22 -1.98 9.88
C ARG A 298 23.14 -2.15 11.40
N ASP A 299 23.63 -1.19 12.19
CA ASP A 299 23.57 -1.25 13.65
C ASP A 299 22.13 -1.20 14.15
N ASN A 300 21.31 -0.30 13.62
CA ASN A 300 19.90 -0.23 13.95
C ASN A 300 19.17 -1.52 13.56
N LEU A 301 19.43 -2.07 12.37
CA LEU A 301 18.86 -3.34 11.91
C LEU A 301 19.22 -4.52 12.84
N ILE A 302 20.48 -4.61 13.28
CA ILE A 302 20.92 -5.66 14.22
C ILE A 302 20.26 -5.47 15.60
N ASN A 303 20.15 -4.22 16.05
CA ASN A 303 19.63 -3.90 17.38
C ASN A 303 18.10 -3.95 17.50
N VAL A 304 17.36 -4.21 16.41
CA VAL A 304 15.87 -4.36 16.43
C VAL A 304 15.41 -5.36 17.48
N GLN A 305 16.16 -6.43 17.72
CA GLN A 305 15.83 -7.44 18.74
C GLN A 305 15.62 -6.84 20.15
N ASN A 306 16.23 -5.68 20.43
CA ASN A 306 16.11 -4.98 21.72
C ASN A 306 14.76 -4.24 21.87
N PHE A 307 14.01 -4.04 20.78
CA PHE A 307 12.83 -3.16 20.74
C PHE A 307 11.49 -3.89 20.99
N LYS A 308 11.46 -5.24 21.01
CA LYS A 308 10.44 -6.19 21.55
C LYS A 308 10.21 -7.38 20.61
N HIS A 309 9.98 -8.58 21.16
CA HIS A 309 9.52 -9.77 20.40
C HIS A 309 8.19 -9.55 19.67
N SER A 310 7.37 -8.57 20.06
CA SER A 310 6.10 -8.26 19.40
C SER A 310 6.25 -7.72 17.98
N LEU A 311 7.46 -7.35 17.56
CA LEU A 311 7.75 -6.89 16.19
C LEU A 311 7.91 -8.06 15.19
N PHE A 312 7.87 -9.31 15.64
CA PHE A 312 8.13 -10.46 14.78
C PHE A 312 6.87 -11.32 14.64
N ASP A 313 5.99 -10.92 13.71
CA ASP A 313 5.09 -11.88 13.05
C ASP A 313 5.87 -12.71 12.01
N LEU A 314 5.19 -13.67 11.35
CA LEU A 314 5.82 -14.53 10.35
C LEU A 314 6.41 -13.74 9.18
N ARG A 315 5.72 -12.70 8.71
CA ARG A 315 6.16 -11.88 7.56
C ARG A 315 7.43 -11.12 7.89
N ASN A 316 7.43 -10.41 9.02
CA ASN A 316 8.55 -9.58 9.45
C ASN A 316 9.75 -10.43 9.84
N LEU A 317 9.53 -11.56 10.50
CA LEU A 317 10.61 -12.48 10.82
C LEU A 317 11.25 -13.08 9.57
N PHE A 318 10.44 -13.46 8.57
CA PHE A 318 10.94 -13.92 7.27
C PHE A 318 11.82 -12.84 6.60
N HIS A 319 11.29 -11.62 6.44
CA HIS A 319 12.04 -10.55 5.80
C HIS A 319 13.32 -10.22 6.57
N TYR A 320 13.25 -10.13 7.90
CA TYR A 320 14.39 -9.85 8.75
C TYR A 320 15.50 -10.89 8.61
N VAL A 321 15.18 -12.17 8.74
CA VAL A 321 16.14 -13.28 8.58
C VAL A 321 16.75 -13.28 7.19
N SER A 322 15.91 -13.14 6.15
CA SER A 322 16.35 -13.15 4.75
C SER A 322 17.29 -11.97 4.45
N ILE A 323 16.93 -10.77 4.88
CA ILE A 323 17.74 -9.55 4.70
C ILE A 323 19.11 -9.72 5.36
N LEU A 324 19.16 -10.20 6.60
CA LEU A 324 20.43 -10.39 7.30
C LEU A 324 21.33 -11.39 6.55
N LYS A 325 20.77 -12.49 6.03
CA LYS A 325 21.51 -13.43 5.17
C LYS A 325 21.98 -12.78 3.87
N MET A 326 21.12 -12.02 3.19
CA MET A 326 21.49 -11.29 1.96
C MET A 326 22.58 -10.24 2.19
N LEU A 327 22.62 -9.63 3.37
CA LEU A 327 23.66 -8.67 3.77
C LEU A 327 24.91 -9.33 4.36
N ASN A 328 24.96 -10.67 4.41
CA ASN A 328 26.03 -11.43 5.06
C ASN A 328 26.24 -11.05 6.55
N ILE A 329 25.16 -10.70 7.25
CA ILE A 329 25.17 -10.34 8.66
C ILE A 329 24.70 -11.56 9.46
N LYS A 330 25.42 -11.88 10.53
CA LYS A 330 25.00 -12.94 11.46
C LYS A 330 23.65 -12.57 12.09
N ILE A 331 22.70 -13.51 12.05
CA ILE A 331 21.40 -13.34 12.68
C ILE A 331 21.60 -13.16 14.20
N PRO A 332 21.14 -12.05 14.79
CA PRO A 332 21.41 -11.76 16.20
C PRO A 332 20.49 -12.55 17.15
N LEU A 333 19.34 -13.03 16.64
CA LEU A 333 18.43 -13.93 17.35
C LEU A 333 19.00 -15.36 17.38
N LYS A 334 18.92 -16.01 18.54
CA LYS A 334 19.24 -17.42 18.69
C LYS A 334 18.13 -18.27 18.07
N GLU A 335 18.48 -19.46 17.58
CA GLU A 335 17.52 -20.40 16.98
C GLU A 335 16.34 -20.71 17.91
N ASN A 336 16.60 -20.93 19.20
CA ASN A 336 15.54 -21.15 20.20
C ASN A 336 14.59 -19.95 20.35
N GLU A 337 15.09 -18.72 20.24
CA GLU A 337 14.23 -17.52 20.33
C GLU A 337 13.30 -17.42 19.12
N ILE A 338 13.82 -17.76 17.93
CA ILE A 338 13.02 -17.83 16.71
C ILE A 338 11.95 -18.93 16.84
N ILE A 339 12.32 -20.12 17.32
CA ILE A 339 11.37 -21.22 17.55
C ILE A 339 10.25 -20.79 18.52
N GLU A 340 10.56 -20.07 19.59
CA GLU A 340 9.55 -19.56 20.54
C GLU A 340 8.60 -18.52 19.92
N ILE A 341 9.06 -17.72 18.95
CA ILE A 341 8.19 -16.84 18.17
C ILE A 341 7.27 -17.69 17.29
N LEU A 342 7.84 -18.64 16.54
CA LEU A 342 7.09 -19.51 15.60
C LEU A 342 6.00 -20.33 16.30
N LYS A 343 6.27 -20.88 17.51
CA LYS A 343 5.30 -21.67 18.29
C LYS A 343 3.98 -20.93 18.54
N ARG A 344 4.01 -19.61 18.69
CA ARG A 344 2.80 -18.79 18.93
C ARG A 344 1.96 -18.59 17.67
N LEU A 345 2.53 -18.88 16.51
CA LEU A 345 1.98 -18.68 15.19
C LEU A 345 1.74 -20.03 14.48
N ILE A 346 1.51 -21.08 15.27
CA ILE A 346 1.21 -22.44 14.80
C ILE A 346 -0.09 -22.92 15.45
N LYS A 347 -1.03 -23.37 14.62
CA LYS A 347 -2.30 -23.98 15.02
C LYS A 347 -2.45 -25.30 14.30
N LYS A 348 -2.75 -26.39 15.03
CA LYS A 348 -2.82 -27.75 14.47
C LYS A 348 -1.56 -28.12 13.64
N GLN A 349 -0.39 -27.70 14.08
CA GLN A 349 0.91 -27.94 13.42
C GLN A 349 1.05 -27.30 12.02
N VAL A 350 0.23 -26.30 11.70
CA VAL A 350 0.31 -25.47 10.49
C VAL A 350 0.45 -24.00 10.91
N PHE A 351 1.16 -23.20 10.12
CA PHE A 351 1.36 -21.77 10.40
C PHE A 351 0.09 -20.94 10.21
N VAL A 352 -0.08 -19.93 11.06
CA VAL A 352 -1.22 -19.01 11.08
C VAL A 352 -0.76 -17.57 11.35
N ALA A 353 -1.56 -16.59 10.96
CA ALA A 353 -1.27 -15.17 11.19
C ALA A 353 -1.28 -14.77 12.68
N SER A 354 -2.14 -15.41 13.47
CA SER A 354 -2.34 -15.15 14.90
C SER A 354 -2.96 -16.38 15.58
N SER A 355 -3.04 -16.38 16.91
CA SER A 355 -3.63 -17.49 17.68
C SER A 355 -5.10 -17.78 17.34
N GLU A 356 -5.83 -16.78 16.85
CA GLU A 356 -7.25 -16.90 16.50
C GLU A 356 -7.48 -17.16 15.01
N ALA A 357 -6.49 -16.87 14.17
CA ALA A 357 -6.60 -17.04 12.73
C ALA A 357 -6.68 -18.51 12.29
N GLU A 358 -7.22 -18.72 11.09
CA GLU A 358 -7.09 -19.98 10.36
C GLU A 358 -5.85 -19.93 9.45
N PRO A 359 -5.29 -21.09 9.04
CA PRO A 359 -4.18 -21.13 8.10
C PRO A 359 -4.52 -20.51 6.75
N ASP A 360 -3.55 -19.79 6.18
CA ASP A 360 -3.62 -19.26 4.82
C ASP A 360 -2.28 -19.44 4.09
N PRO A 361 -2.27 -19.45 2.74
CA PRO A 361 -1.06 -19.70 1.97
C PRO A 361 0.10 -18.73 2.24
N ILE A 362 -0.19 -17.48 2.58
CA ILE A 362 0.81 -16.43 2.77
C ILE A 362 1.60 -16.70 4.07
N ASN A 363 0.88 -16.93 5.17
CA ASN A 363 1.51 -17.21 6.45
C ASN A 363 2.19 -18.59 6.48
N VAL A 364 1.60 -19.59 5.80
CA VAL A 364 2.26 -20.89 5.60
C VAL A 364 3.57 -20.74 4.82
N PHE A 365 3.58 -19.92 3.76
CA PHE A 365 4.81 -19.62 3.03
C PHE A 365 5.87 -18.99 3.94
N TYR A 366 5.54 -17.93 4.67
CA TYR A 366 6.51 -17.25 5.52
C TYR A 366 7.11 -18.17 6.59
N GLY A 367 6.27 -18.97 7.25
CA GLY A 367 6.75 -19.93 8.25
C GLY A 367 7.67 -21.01 7.65
N LEU A 368 7.29 -21.59 6.50
CA LEU A 368 8.14 -22.55 5.79
C LEU A 368 9.47 -21.93 5.34
N ALA A 369 9.42 -20.70 4.83
CA ALA A 369 10.61 -19.98 4.40
C ALA A 369 11.57 -19.73 5.57
N ILE A 370 11.06 -19.29 6.73
CA ILE A 370 11.90 -19.13 7.94
C ILE A 370 12.60 -20.43 8.33
N ILE A 371 11.86 -21.55 8.40
CA ILE A 371 12.47 -22.85 8.75
C ILE A 371 13.55 -23.24 7.74
N SER A 372 13.28 -23.02 6.46
CA SER A 372 14.22 -23.28 5.37
C SER A 372 15.47 -22.40 5.45
N GLU A 373 15.34 -21.15 5.90
CA GLU A 373 16.48 -20.25 6.08
C GLU A 373 17.37 -20.63 7.27
N LEU A 374 16.79 -21.21 8.33
CA LEU A 374 17.46 -21.57 9.59
C LEU A 374 18.07 -22.97 9.57
N SER A 375 17.47 -23.91 8.84
CA SER A 375 17.86 -25.32 8.84
C SER A 375 18.15 -25.81 7.44
N SER A 376 19.21 -26.61 7.28
CA SER A 376 19.46 -27.32 6.02
C SER A 376 18.47 -28.47 5.77
N ASN A 377 17.62 -28.81 6.74
CA ASN A 377 16.61 -29.85 6.60
C ASN A 377 15.33 -29.52 7.40
N ILE A 378 14.28 -29.14 6.68
CA ILE A 378 12.93 -28.88 7.20
C ILE A 378 12.38 -30.11 7.96
N SER A 379 12.81 -31.32 7.57
CA SER A 379 12.39 -32.59 8.19
C SER A 379 12.99 -32.87 9.56
N ASN A 380 13.87 -32.02 10.11
CA ASN A 380 14.41 -32.20 11.46
C ASN A 380 13.64 -31.43 12.54
N GLN A 381 12.57 -30.71 12.16
CA GLN A 381 11.68 -29.99 13.09
C GLN A 381 10.42 -30.76 13.45
N ASP A 382 10.51 -32.11 13.49
CA ASP A 382 9.39 -33.07 13.54
C ASP A 382 8.35 -32.89 14.67
N ASN A 383 8.58 -31.97 15.62
CA ASN A 383 7.63 -31.63 16.68
C ASN A 383 7.03 -30.21 16.60
N LEU A 384 7.52 -29.33 15.72
CA LEU A 384 7.02 -27.95 15.60
C LEU A 384 5.89 -27.85 14.57
N ILE A 385 6.10 -28.43 13.39
CA ILE A 385 5.15 -28.42 12.28
C ILE A 385 4.97 -29.81 11.69
N SER A 386 3.80 -30.06 11.09
CA SER A 386 3.54 -31.29 10.34
C SER A 386 3.62 -31.01 8.86
N ILE A 387 4.67 -31.54 8.23
CA ILE A 387 4.84 -31.47 6.77
C ILE A 387 3.69 -32.19 6.05
N TYR A 388 3.09 -33.20 6.67
CA TYR A 388 1.91 -33.87 6.13
C TYR A 388 0.69 -32.94 6.14
N GLU A 389 0.38 -32.30 7.27
CA GLU A 389 -0.76 -31.38 7.39
C GLU A 389 -0.61 -30.17 6.47
N ILE A 390 0.59 -29.60 6.39
CA ILE A 390 0.89 -28.49 5.47
C ILE A 390 0.66 -28.91 4.02
N LYS A 391 1.06 -30.12 3.63
CA LYS A 391 0.82 -30.64 2.27
C LYS A 391 -0.68 -30.80 2.00
N MET A 392 -1.42 -31.38 2.94
CA MET A 392 -2.87 -31.54 2.80
C MET A 392 -3.57 -30.19 2.63
N PHE A 393 -3.15 -29.17 3.39
CA PHE A 393 -3.62 -27.80 3.26
C PHE A 393 -3.30 -27.19 1.88
N ILE A 394 -2.06 -27.30 1.41
CA ILE A 394 -1.67 -26.80 0.08
C ILE A 394 -2.44 -27.52 -1.03
N GLU A 395 -2.65 -28.83 -0.91
CA GLU A 395 -3.43 -29.61 -1.87
C GLU A 395 -4.91 -29.21 -1.88
N SER A 396 -5.51 -28.83 -0.75
CA SER A 396 -6.87 -28.27 -0.74
C SER A 396 -6.94 -26.91 -1.43
N GLU A 397 -5.97 -26.03 -1.19
CA GLU A 397 -5.88 -24.72 -1.86
C GLU A 397 -5.75 -24.88 -3.39
N LEU A 398 -4.98 -25.87 -3.85
CA LEU A 398 -4.86 -26.19 -5.27
C LEU A 398 -6.08 -26.89 -5.87
N LYS A 399 -6.90 -27.59 -5.08
CA LYS A 399 -8.17 -28.15 -5.55
C LYS A 399 -9.21 -27.07 -5.81
N GLU A 400 -9.23 -26.04 -4.98
CA GLU A 400 -10.10 -24.85 -5.10
C GLU A 400 -9.45 -23.72 -5.91
N PHE A 401 -8.50 -24.07 -6.78
CA PHE A 401 -7.68 -23.12 -7.51
C PHE A 401 -8.53 -22.13 -8.31
N ASN A 402 -8.28 -20.84 -8.09
CA ASN A 402 -8.86 -19.75 -8.85
C ASN A 402 -7.74 -18.93 -9.50
N PRO A 403 -7.61 -18.90 -10.84
CA PRO A 403 -6.51 -18.21 -11.52
C PRO A 403 -6.49 -16.70 -11.23
N LYS A 404 -7.62 -16.10 -10.86
CA LYS A 404 -7.74 -14.67 -10.54
C LYS A 404 -7.11 -14.28 -9.20
N LYS A 405 -6.84 -15.24 -8.30
CA LYS A 405 -6.24 -15.01 -6.98
C LYS A 405 -4.70 -15.06 -7.04
N LEU A 406 -4.09 -14.25 -7.93
CA LEU A 406 -2.64 -14.27 -8.22
C LEU A 406 -1.77 -14.23 -6.96
N HIS A 407 -2.06 -13.34 -6.01
CA HIS A 407 -1.27 -13.19 -4.78
C HIS A 407 -1.24 -14.47 -3.95
N LEU A 408 -2.41 -15.07 -3.69
CA LEU A 408 -2.50 -16.33 -2.95
C LEU A 408 -1.85 -17.47 -3.71
N ASN A 409 -2.12 -17.57 -5.02
CA ASN A 409 -1.54 -18.60 -5.89
C ASN A 409 0.00 -18.54 -5.90
N THR A 410 0.58 -17.33 -5.89
CA THR A 410 2.03 -17.14 -5.81
C THR A 410 2.59 -17.77 -4.54
N HIS A 411 1.99 -17.49 -3.39
CA HIS A 411 2.45 -18.03 -2.10
C HIS A 411 2.23 -19.54 -2.01
N THR A 412 1.10 -20.06 -2.49
CA THR A 412 0.83 -21.51 -2.57
C THR A 412 1.90 -22.24 -3.38
N LEU A 413 2.30 -21.69 -4.53
CA LEU A 413 3.34 -22.30 -5.37
C LEU A 413 4.75 -22.15 -4.77
N LEU A 414 5.04 -21.06 -4.07
CA LEU A 414 6.29 -20.91 -3.33
C LEU A 414 6.40 -21.92 -2.17
N CYS A 415 5.31 -22.23 -1.47
CA CYS A 415 5.29 -23.31 -0.48
C CYS A 415 5.70 -24.66 -1.11
N LEU A 416 5.14 -25.00 -2.26
CA LEU A 416 5.49 -26.24 -2.98
C LEU A 416 6.95 -26.27 -3.42
N LYS A 417 7.49 -25.12 -3.84
CA LYS A 417 8.90 -24.97 -4.17
C LYS A 417 9.78 -25.28 -2.97
N ILE A 418 9.51 -24.68 -1.81
CA ILE A 418 10.28 -24.91 -0.56
C ILE A 418 10.19 -26.36 -0.10
N LEU A 419 9.01 -26.98 -0.18
CA LEU A 419 8.83 -28.40 0.14
C LEU A 419 9.50 -29.36 -0.86
N ASN A 420 10.18 -28.83 -1.89
CA ASN A 420 10.89 -29.54 -2.95
C ASN A 420 10.03 -30.64 -3.61
N GLN A 421 8.72 -30.39 -3.74
CA GLN A 421 7.78 -31.35 -4.31
C GLN A 421 7.63 -31.18 -5.82
N LYS A 422 8.75 -31.25 -6.56
CA LYS A 422 8.72 -31.23 -8.04
C LYS A 422 7.77 -32.31 -8.61
N GLY A 423 7.54 -33.41 -7.89
CA GLY A 423 6.60 -34.49 -8.25
C GLY A 423 5.11 -34.17 -8.04
N ALA A 424 4.73 -33.39 -7.02
CA ALA A 424 3.34 -33.02 -6.78
C ALA A 424 2.84 -32.01 -7.84
N LEU A 425 3.73 -31.10 -8.26
CA LEU A 425 3.48 -30.17 -9.36
C LEU A 425 3.15 -30.90 -10.67
N MET A 426 3.84 -31.99 -11.02
CA MET A 426 3.56 -32.71 -12.26
C MET A 426 2.13 -33.27 -12.35
N ALA A 427 1.55 -33.72 -11.23
CA ALA A 427 0.21 -34.31 -11.22
C ALA A 427 -0.91 -33.28 -11.46
N ILE A 428 -0.67 -32.00 -11.14
CA ILE A 428 -1.67 -30.93 -11.18
C ILE A 428 -1.30 -29.84 -12.21
N LYS A 429 -0.08 -29.88 -12.78
CA LYS A 429 0.47 -28.86 -13.69
C LYS A 429 -0.52 -28.46 -14.77
N ASN A 430 -1.12 -29.41 -15.49
CA ASN A 430 -2.03 -29.07 -16.59
C ASN A 430 -3.36 -28.46 -16.10
N ARG A 431 -3.84 -28.83 -14.90
CA ARG A 431 -5.07 -28.28 -14.32
C ARG A 431 -4.90 -26.84 -13.84
N ILE A 432 -3.68 -26.45 -13.45
CA ILE A 432 -3.35 -25.10 -12.96
C ILE A 432 -2.81 -24.21 -14.09
N LEU A 433 -1.91 -24.75 -14.92
CA LEU A 433 -1.20 -24.01 -15.95
C LEU A 433 -2.16 -23.48 -17.04
N ASN A 434 -3.09 -24.31 -17.53
CA ASN A 434 -3.99 -23.88 -18.60
C ASN A 434 -4.88 -22.69 -18.16
N PRO A 435 -5.59 -22.76 -17.01
CA PRO A 435 -6.35 -21.59 -16.53
C PRO A 435 -5.51 -20.33 -16.31
N ILE A 436 -4.23 -20.47 -15.95
CA ILE A 436 -3.32 -19.32 -15.82
C ILE A 436 -2.90 -18.79 -17.20
N LEU A 437 -2.57 -19.65 -18.17
CA LEU A 437 -2.23 -19.22 -19.52
C LEU A 437 -3.40 -18.50 -20.22
N ASP A 438 -4.63 -18.94 -19.95
CA ASP A 438 -5.85 -18.35 -20.51
C ASP A 438 -6.27 -17.05 -19.82
N LEU A 439 -5.71 -16.73 -18.64
CA LEU A 439 -6.03 -15.53 -17.88
C LEU A 439 -5.53 -14.27 -18.58
N ASP A 440 -6.43 -13.31 -18.81
CA ASP A 440 -6.08 -11.94 -19.14
C ASP A 440 -6.11 -11.06 -17.90
N ILE A 441 -4.95 -10.82 -17.30
CA ILE A 441 -4.86 -10.04 -16.06
C ILE A 441 -5.34 -8.58 -16.23
N THR A 442 -5.42 -8.05 -17.45
CA THR A 442 -5.89 -6.69 -17.68
C THR A 442 -7.41 -6.55 -17.63
N THR A 443 -8.15 -7.63 -17.88
CA THR A 443 -9.62 -7.62 -17.97
C THR A 443 -10.30 -8.56 -16.98
N ASP A 444 -9.64 -9.65 -16.59
CA ASP A 444 -10.25 -10.71 -15.77
C ASP A 444 -10.15 -10.44 -14.27
N LEU A 445 -9.18 -9.62 -13.86
CA LEU A 445 -9.03 -9.18 -12.48
C LEU A 445 -10.03 -8.06 -12.19
N LYS A 446 -10.58 -8.06 -10.97
CA LYS A 446 -11.49 -6.98 -10.53
C LYS A 446 -10.80 -5.61 -10.68
N VAL A 447 -9.52 -5.56 -10.33
CA VAL A 447 -8.70 -4.36 -10.29
C VAL A 447 -7.28 -4.74 -10.68
N PHE A 448 -6.80 -4.16 -11.78
CA PHE A 448 -5.50 -4.45 -12.34
C PHE A 448 -4.44 -3.46 -11.84
N ASN A 449 -3.44 -3.97 -11.12
CA ASN A 449 -2.19 -3.28 -10.79
C ASN A 449 -1.09 -3.76 -11.75
N PRO A 450 -0.65 -2.94 -12.71
CA PRO A 450 0.28 -3.37 -13.74
C PRO A 450 1.58 -3.96 -13.21
N ILE A 451 2.18 -3.40 -12.16
CA ILE A 451 3.48 -3.87 -11.68
C ILE A 451 3.30 -5.16 -10.89
N LEU A 452 2.39 -5.19 -9.92
CA LEU A 452 2.28 -6.33 -9.03
C LEU A 452 1.63 -7.54 -9.72
N ASP A 453 0.57 -7.33 -10.50
CA ASP A 453 -0.15 -8.44 -11.12
C ASP A 453 0.66 -9.05 -12.26
N ILE A 454 1.39 -8.24 -13.05
CA ILE A 454 2.34 -8.79 -14.05
C ILE A 454 3.46 -9.56 -13.36
N PHE A 455 4.01 -9.03 -12.26
CA PHE A 455 5.05 -9.71 -11.49
C PHE A 455 4.55 -11.07 -10.98
N GLU A 456 3.44 -11.12 -10.26
CA GLU A 456 2.88 -12.36 -9.71
C GLU A 456 2.49 -13.34 -10.82
N TYR A 457 1.88 -12.86 -11.90
CA TYR A 457 1.53 -13.68 -13.06
C TYR A 457 2.77 -14.37 -13.67
N PHE A 458 3.85 -13.63 -13.90
CA PHE A 458 5.09 -14.19 -14.45
C PHE A 458 5.82 -15.10 -13.46
N VAL A 459 5.81 -14.76 -12.16
CA VAL A 459 6.35 -15.63 -11.11
C VAL A 459 5.61 -16.96 -11.09
N ILE A 460 4.27 -16.97 -11.09
CA ILE A 460 3.46 -18.18 -11.15
C ILE A 460 3.84 -19.04 -12.36
N LEU A 461 3.92 -18.43 -13.54
CA LEU A 461 4.29 -19.13 -14.77
C LEU A 461 5.68 -19.79 -14.66
N LYS A 462 6.67 -19.07 -14.13
CA LYS A 462 8.04 -19.59 -13.94
C LYS A 462 8.13 -20.66 -12.85
N LEU A 463 7.31 -20.58 -11.80
CA LEU A 463 7.21 -21.61 -10.76
C LEU A 463 6.55 -22.91 -11.29
N LEU A 464 5.59 -22.80 -12.21
CA LEU A 464 4.94 -23.95 -12.85
C LEU A 464 5.79 -24.55 -13.98
N ASP A 465 6.52 -23.71 -14.70
CA ASP A 465 7.40 -24.10 -15.79
C ASP A 465 8.57 -23.13 -15.95
N GLU A 466 9.74 -23.51 -15.41
CA GLU A 466 10.96 -22.71 -15.48
C GLU A 466 11.34 -22.30 -16.92
N LYS A 467 11.01 -23.16 -17.90
CA LYS A 467 11.34 -22.99 -19.32
C LYS A 467 10.27 -22.25 -20.12
N VAL A 468 9.17 -21.83 -19.50
CA VAL A 468 8.13 -21.06 -20.19
C VAL A 468 8.75 -19.80 -20.80
N ASN A 469 8.47 -19.60 -22.09
CA ASN A 469 8.88 -18.40 -22.80
C ASN A 469 7.85 -17.31 -22.57
N LEU A 470 8.20 -16.32 -21.75
CA LEU A 470 7.29 -15.22 -21.42
C LEU A 470 7.15 -14.19 -22.55
N ASN A 471 7.99 -14.23 -23.60
CA ASN A 471 7.91 -13.32 -24.74
C ASN A 471 6.59 -13.44 -25.52
N GLN A 472 5.85 -14.54 -25.35
CA GLN A 472 4.53 -14.72 -25.97
C GLN A 472 3.45 -13.81 -25.36
N PHE A 473 3.64 -13.29 -24.15
CA PHE A 473 2.70 -12.38 -23.49
C PHE A 473 2.85 -10.92 -23.96
N LYS A 474 3.01 -10.74 -25.29
CA LYS A 474 3.23 -9.45 -25.96
C LYS A 474 2.16 -8.42 -25.60
N LYS A 475 0.94 -8.84 -25.24
CA LYS A 475 -0.15 -7.96 -24.82
C LYS A 475 0.23 -7.06 -23.63
N TYR A 476 1.05 -7.56 -22.70
CA TYR A 476 1.52 -6.77 -21.55
C TYR A 476 2.72 -5.87 -21.88
N LYS A 477 3.36 -6.02 -23.04
CA LYS A 477 4.50 -5.19 -23.45
C LYS A 477 4.12 -3.71 -23.57
N LYS A 478 2.87 -3.41 -23.97
CA LYS A 478 2.37 -2.03 -24.05
C LYS A 478 2.30 -1.39 -22.65
N GLU A 479 1.77 -2.11 -21.67
CA GLU A 479 1.70 -1.65 -20.28
C GLU A 479 3.10 -1.50 -19.68
N LEU A 480 4.00 -2.48 -19.91
CA LEU A 480 5.38 -2.37 -19.46
C LEU A 480 6.11 -1.16 -20.07
N LYS A 481 5.94 -0.92 -21.38
CA LYS A 481 6.51 0.27 -22.02
C LYS A 481 5.98 1.59 -21.45
N LYS A 482 4.71 1.62 -21.07
CA LYS A 482 4.13 2.79 -20.39
C LYS A 482 4.82 3.03 -19.05
N LEU A 483 4.98 1.98 -18.24
CA LEU A 483 5.65 2.02 -16.93
C LEU A 483 7.15 2.37 -17.03
N LEU A 484 7.81 1.94 -18.11
CA LEU A 484 9.22 2.24 -18.38
C LEU A 484 9.44 3.64 -18.98
N ASN A 485 8.38 4.42 -19.19
CA ASN A 485 8.52 5.81 -19.59
C ASN A 485 9.17 6.63 -18.46
N GLU A 486 10.10 7.51 -18.82
CA GLU A 486 11.01 8.19 -17.89
C GLU A 486 10.29 8.94 -16.77
N ASN A 487 9.18 9.62 -17.09
CA ASN A 487 8.41 10.39 -16.12
C ASN A 487 7.66 9.49 -15.11
N GLN A 488 7.29 8.27 -15.50
CA GLN A 488 6.57 7.35 -14.61
C GLN A 488 7.52 6.65 -13.63
N ILE A 489 8.75 6.32 -14.05
CA ILE A 489 9.74 5.66 -13.20
C ILE A 489 10.01 6.46 -11.91
N LEU A 490 10.11 7.79 -12.01
CA LEU A 490 10.42 8.67 -10.87
C LEU A 490 9.28 8.74 -9.83
N GLN A 491 8.06 8.39 -10.24
CA GLN A 491 6.88 8.38 -9.37
C GLN A 491 6.71 7.06 -8.61
N LEU A 492 7.43 6.00 -9.01
CA LEU A 492 7.33 4.71 -8.35
C LEU A 492 7.97 4.71 -6.95
N ASP A 493 7.38 3.92 -6.05
CA ASP A 493 8.02 3.55 -4.79
C ASP A 493 9.15 2.51 -5.03
N ILE A 494 10.00 2.31 -4.01
CA ILE A 494 11.16 1.40 -4.10
C ILE A 494 10.74 -0.04 -4.41
N THR A 495 9.66 -0.52 -3.80
CA THR A 495 9.17 -1.90 -4.00
C THR A 495 8.67 -2.09 -5.43
N SER A 496 7.91 -1.12 -5.94
CA SER A 496 7.39 -1.11 -7.31
C SER A 496 8.53 -1.03 -8.33
N SER A 497 9.54 -0.18 -8.11
CA SER A 497 10.73 -0.14 -8.96
C SER A 497 11.51 -1.44 -8.95
N ALA A 498 11.69 -2.06 -7.77
CA ALA A 498 12.37 -3.33 -7.63
C ALA A 498 11.62 -4.46 -8.35
N ARG A 499 10.29 -4.53 -8.21
CA ARG A 499 9.46 -5.51 -8.94
C ARG A 499 9.54 -5.30 -10.45
N LEU A 500 9.57 -4.06 -10.93
CA LEU A 500 9.70 -3.78 -12.35
C LEU A 500 11.06 -4.25 -12.91
N LEU A 501 12.15 -4.09 -12.14
CA LEU A 501 13.44 -4.72 -12.46
C LEU A 501 13.34 -6.24 -12.53
N LEU A 502 12.69 -6.87 -11.54
CA LEU A 502 12.51 -8.33 -11.54
C LEU A 502 11.61 -8.81 -12.69
N ILE A 503 10.62 -8.03 -13.13
CA ILE A 503 9.84 -8.34 -14.34
C ILE A 503 10.75 -8.34 -15.58
N ILE A 504 11.63 -7.34 -15.71
CA ILE A 504 12.60 -7.26 -16.82
C ILE A 504 13.54 -8.48 -16.81
N ASP A 505 13.96 -8.93 -15.62
CA ASP A 505 14.74 -10.16 -15.43
C ASP A 505 13.96 -11.40 -15.87
N LEU A 506 12.71 -11.58 -15.43
CA LEU A 506 11.86 -12.71 -15.82
C LEU A 506 11.64 -12.79 -17.34
N LEU A 507 11.55 -11.64 -18.01
CA LEU A 507 11.36 -11.53 -19.45
C LEU A 507 12.66 -11.75 -20.25
N ASP A 508 13.82 -11.78 -19.59
CA ASP A 508 15.14 -11.87 -20.23
C ASP A 508 15.38 -10.74 -21.26
N ILE A 509 15.02 -9.50 -20.90
CA ILE A 509 15.15 -8.31 -21.76
C ILE A 509 16.06 -7.22 -21.19
N LYS A 510 16.95 -7.58 -20.24
CA LYS A 510 17.85 -6.63 -19.56
C LYS A 510 18.68 -5.79 -20.53
N GLU A 511 19.23 -6.42 -21.56
CA GLU A 511 20.06 -5.73 -22.57
C GLU A 511 19.25 -4.76 -23.42
N LEU A 512 18.01 -5.13 -23.76
CA LEU A 512 17.11 -4.28 -24.56
C LEU A 512 16.62 -3.05 -23.78
N GLU A 513 16.44 -3.20 -22.46
CA GLU A 513 15.92 -2.14 -21.57
C GLU A 513 17.01 -1.59 -20.64
N TYR A 514 18.29 -1.67 -21.03
CA TYR A 514 19.45 -1.30 -20.20
C TYR A 514 19.33 0.09 -19.56
N ALA A 515 18.91 1.09 -20.35
CA ALA A 515 18.75 2.47 -19.88
C ALA A 515 17.66 2.58 -18.79
N SER A 516 16.52 1.90 -19.01
CA SER A 516 15.41 1.84 -18.07
C SER A 516 15.82 1.13 -16.78
N CYS A 517 16.55 0.01 -16.88
CA CYS A 517 17.10 -0.70 -15.73
C CYS A 517 18.02 0.18 -14.89
N ARG A 518 18.98 0.88 -15.53
CA ARG A 518 19.91 1.79 -14.82
C ARG A 518 19.15 2.92 -14.11
N LYS A 519 18.12 3.48 -14.73
CA LYS A 519 17.27 4.52 -14.13
C LYS A 519 16.52 4.01 -12.90
N LEU A 520 15.85 2.85 -13.01
CA LEU A 520 15.16 2.21 -11.88
C LEU A 520 16.10 1.94 -10.72
N LEU A 521 17.31 1.47 -11.02
CA LEU A 521 18.31 1.13 -10.02
C LEU A 521 18.87 2.36 -9.32
N ASN A 522 19.20 3.42 -10.08
CA ASN A 522 19.59 4.71 -9.53
C ASN A 522 18.48 5.33 -8.68
N HIS A 523 17.22 5.18 -9.11
CA HIS A 523 16.06 5.64 -8.35
C HIS A 523 15.97 4.92 -6.99
N ILE A 524 16.05 3.59 -6.98
CA ILE A 524 16.11 2.79 -5.75
C ILE A 524 17.25 3.26 -4.85
N ILE A 525 18.48 3.35 -5.38
CA ILE A 525 19.67 3.75 -4.62
C ILE A 525 19.53 5.16 -4.03
N SER A 526 18.99 6.11 -4.80
CA SER A 526 18.86 7.50 -4.38
C SER A 526 17.83 7.70 -3.25
N LYS A 527 16.75 6.91 -3.28
CA LYS A 527 15.68 6.94 -2.26
C LYS A 527 15.93 5.97 -1.10
N ALA A 528 16.80 4.98 -1.25
CA ALA A 528 17.10 3.97 -0.24
C ALA A 528 17.79 4.58 0.98
N ARG A 529 17.00 4.82 2.03
CA ARG A 529 17.46 5.07 3.39
C ARG A 529 16.67 4.13 4.29
N PHE A 530 17.36 3.18 4.91
CA PHE A 530 16.74 2.12 5.70
C PHE A 530 17.30 2.11 7.11
N PHE A 531 16.40 2.03 8.08
CA PHE A 531 16.68 2.02 9.51
C PHE A 531 17.47 3.23 10.00
N ASP A 532 17.49 4.33 9.26
CA ASP A 532 18.32 5.53 9.51
C ASP A 532 17.57 6.64 10.28
N SER A 533 16.51 6.27 11.02
CA SER A 533 15.69 7.20 11.79
C SER A 533 16.46 7.75 13.00
N THR A 534 17.24 8.81 12.75
CA THR A 534 17.88 9.64 13.77
C THR A 534 16.98 10.79 14.23
N ASP A 535 15.96 11.14 13.44
CA ASP A 535 14.98 12.18 13.74
C ASP A 535 13.60 11.56 14.03
N LEU A 536 13.13 11.73 15.28
CA LEU A 536 11.82 11.26 15.74
C LEU A 536 10.64 11.96 15.02
N THR A 537 10.91 13.00 14.21
CA THR A 537 9.90 13.75 13.45
C THR A 537 9.76 13.31 11.99
N MET A 538 10.57 12.36 11.51
CA MET A 538 10.42 11.81 10.15
C MET A 538 9.20 10.89 10.04
N ILE A 539 8.53 10.98 8.88
CA ILE A 539 7.29 10.26 8.51
C ILE A 539 7.44 8.72 8.68
N PHE A 540 8.65 8.20 8.50
CA PHE A 540 8.98 6.80 8.76
C PHE A 540 9.99 6.69 9.90
N ASN A 541 9.49 6.36 11.09
CA ASN A 541 10.32 6.01 12.23
C ASN A 541 9.91 4.66 12.81
N TRP A 542 10.62 3.61 12.41
CA TRP A 542 10.37 2.24 12.86
C TRP A 542 10.51 2.04 14.39
N LYS A 543 11.20 2.95 15.10
CA LYS A 543 11.29 2.91 16.58
C LYS A 543 9.97 3.30 17.27
N GLU A 544 9.14 4.10 16.60
CA GLU A 544 7.87 4.61 17.14
C GLU A 544 6.65 3.85 16.61
N ASN A 545 6.78 3.17 15.47
CA ASN A 545 5.67 2.52 14.77
C ASN A 545 6.10 1.18 14.13
N TYR A 546 5.46 0.09 14.57
CA TYR A 546 5.66 -1.26 14.04
C TYR A 546 5.38 -1.39 12.53
N HIS A 547 4.36 -0.73 12.02
CA HIS A 547 4.00 -0.83 10.61
C HIS A 547 5.07 -0.19 9.72
N THR A 548 5.75 0.86 10.21
CA THR A 548 6.93 1.40 9.53
C THR A 548 8.05 0.36 9.43
N PHE A 549 8.29 -0.40 10.51
CA PHE A 549 9.26 -1.49 10.50
C PHE A 549 8.92 -2.54 9.42
N THR A 550 7.66 -2.97 9.34
CA THR A 550 7.16 -3.89 8.29
C THR A 550 7.40 -3.36 6.88
N ILE A 551 7.10 -2.07 6.64
CA ILE A 551 7.26 -1.42 5.34
C ILE A 551 8.74 -1.34 4.95
N GLU A 552 9.60 -0.89 5.86
CA GLU A 552 11.04 -0.79 5.61
C GLU A 552 11.68 -2.15 5.32
N LEU A 553 11.31 -3.19 6.07
CA LEU A 553 11.75 -4.57 5.79
C LEU A 553 11.31 -5.03 4.40
N ARG A 554 10.03 -4.86 4.04
CA ARG A 554 9.49 -5.26 2.73
C ARG A 554 10.22 -4.54 1.58
N MET A 555 10.41 -3.23 1.72
CA MET A 555 11.12 -2.41 0.73
C MET A 555 12.58 -2.86 0.58
N LEU A 556 13.29 -3.05 1.69
CA LEU A 556 14.69 -3.47 1.67
C LEU A 556 14.86 -4.87 1.07
N PHE A 557 14.00 -5.82 1.44
CA PHE A 557 14.01 -7.17 0.88
C PHE A 557 13.90 -7.15 -0.65
N HIS A 558 12.89 -6.45 -1.19
CA HIS A 558 12.70 -6.36 -2.63
C HIS A 558 13.85 -5.60 -3.32
N ALA A 559 14.37 -4.53 -2.71
CA ALA A 559 15.53 -3.81 -3.24
C ALA A 559 16.75 -4.73 -3.33
N LEU A 560 17.09 -5.45 -2.27
CA LEU A 560 18.22 -6.41 -2.26
C LEU A 560 18.01 -7.50 -3.31
N LEU A 561 16.80 -8.05 -3.42
CA LEU A 561 16.47 -9.06 -4.42
C LEU A 561 16.71 -8.55 -5.84
N ALA A 562 16.27 -7.33 -6.15
CA ALA A 562 16.58 -6.69 -7.44
C ALA A 562 18.09 -6.45 -7.63
N LEU A 563 18.80 -5.90 -6.64
CA LEU A 563 20.25 -5.66 -6.73
C LEU A 563 21.04 -6.95 -7.02
N SER A 564 20.59 -8.10 -6.48
CA SER A 564 21.22 -9.40 -6.73
C SER A 564 21.22 -9.82 -8.21
N GLN A 565 20.25 -9.34 -9.00
CA GLN A 565 20.07 -9.73 -10.40
C GLN A 565 20.66 -8.73 -11.40
N PHE A 566 21.02 -7.53 -10.95
CA PHE A 566 21.43 -6.41 -11.80
C PHE A 566 22.82 -5.89 -11.42
N SER A 567 23.72 -6.77 -10.95
CA SER A 567 24.99 -6.34 -10.41
C SER A 567 25.88 -5.58 -11.38
N ASP A 568 25.84 -5.98 -12.64
CA ASP A 568 26.75 -5.47 -13.67
C ASP A 568 26.34 -4.08 -14.17
N LEU A 569 25.15 -3.60 -13.79
CA LEU A 569 24.64 -2.27 -14.16
C LEU A 569 25.06 -1.16 -13.20
N ILE A 570 25.62 -1.53 -12.05
CA ILE A 570 25.92 -0.60 -10.97
C ILE A 570 27.40 -0.19 -11.03
N SER A 571 27.77 0.56 -12.07
CA SER A 571 29.05 1.28 -12.14
C SER A 571 29.00 2.56 -11.31
#